data_AF-A0A4Y6PXH6-F1
#
_entry.id   AF-A0A4Y6PXH6-F1
#
_cell.length_a   1.000
_cell.length_b   1.000
_cell.length_c   1.000
_cell.angle_alpha   90.00
_cell.angle_beta   90.00
_cell.angle_gamma   90.00
#
_symmetry.space_group_name_H-M   'P 1'
#
loop_
_entity.id
_entity.type
_entity.pdbx_description
1 polymer ?
#
loop_
_entity_poly.entity_id
_entity_poly.type
_entity_poly.pdbx_seq_one_letter_code
_entity_poly.pdbx_strand_id
1 'polypeptide(L)'
;MSTPNLDQLTPTLQALDAADVSAPHGMPIDVFLAEAEALVALATRAEIAAKLTHVGVADARLARFEVALGAAREAQAAWTQVRSRRQTEEFEAAVADGESLRRDMLHACSWNLRRNRKVREALKFVREGDGHADLAQDLHDLASLIDNNRAAFDSDGSFDAVAVAERARGVAATLMGESASYRLRFTSAGAKEMRDRAFTFLDDLVQEVREAGRYVFRDDEEMARRFASSYWRRFEDNDVLDTEPTEPTEPEQPAEPVDVDTDREPVPAEE
;
A
#
# COMPACT_ATOMS: atom_id res chain seq x y z
N MET A 1 3.18 18.31 11.14
CA MET A 1 3.91 17.37 12.00
C MET A 1 5.39 17.52 11.70
N SER A 2 6.25 17.41 12.70
CA SER A 2 7.70 17.34 12.47
C SER A 2 8.02 15.95 11.94
N THR A 3 8.81 15.85 10.87
CA THR A 3 9.20 14.57 10.24
C THR A 3 10.73 14.48 10.12
N PRO A 4 11.46 14.53 11.26
CA PRO A 4 12.92 14.67 11.26
C PRO A 4 13.63 13.48 10.62
N ASN A 5 13.15 12.25 10.84
CA ASN A 5 13.81 11.06 10.30
C ASN A 5 13.56 10.95 8.79
N LEU A 6 12.34 11.26 8.36
CA LEU A 6 11.99 11.28 6.95
C LEU A 6 12.73 12.38 6.20
N ASP A 7 12.83 13.59 6.76
CA ASP A 7 13.59 14.68 6.16
C ASP A 7 15.07 14.29 6.01
N GLN A 8 15.65 13.63 7.03
CA GLN A 8 17.03 13.13 6.99
C GLN A 8 17.24 12.07 5.90
N LEU A 9 16.31 11.14 5.72
CA LEU A 9 16.44 10.05 4.74
C LEU A 9 15.93 10.40 3.34
N THR A 10 15.22 11.50 3.16
CA THR A 10 14.62 11.90 1.87
C THR A 10 15.61 11.80 0.69
N PRO A 11 16.86 12.30 0.77
CA PRO A 11 17.80 12.18 -0.34
C PRO A 11 18.11 10.72 -0.73
N THR A 12 18.22 9.84 0.27
CA THR A 12 18.44 8.40 0.06
C THR A 12 17.22 7.74 -0.57
N LEU A 13 16.02 8.06 -0.06
CA LEU A 13 14.76 7.48 -0.55
C LEU A 13 14.43 7.91 -1.99
N GLN A 14 14.72 9.17 -2.33
CA GLN A 14 14.53 9.70 -3.68
C GLN A 14 15.55 9.17 -4.68
N ALA A 15 16.72 8.70 -4.22
CA ALA A 15 17.74 8.10 -5.06
C ALA A 15 17.43 6.64 -5.46
N LEU A 16 16.46 5.98 -4.80
CA LEU A 16 15.98 4.66 -5.21
C LEU A 16 15.34 4.74 -6.60
N ASP A 17 15.64 3.77 -7.46
CA ASP A 17 14.95 3.65 -8.75
C ASP A 17 13.47 3.36 -8.51
N ALA A 18 12.59 4.02 -9.27
CA ALA A 18 11.15 3.81 -9.16
C ALA A 18 10.75 2.36 -9.48
N ALA A 19 11.54 1.64 -10.29
CA ALA A 19 11.31 0.23 -10.61
C ALA A 19 11.54 -0.71 -9.41
N ASP A 20 12.39 -0.31 -8.46
CA ASP A 20 12.72 -1.11 -7.27
C ASP A 20 11.79 -0.79 -6.09
N VAL A 21 10.98 0.28 -6.19
CA VAL A 21 10.06 0.69 -5.14
C VAL A 21 8.87 -0.27 -5.08
N SER A 22 8.73 -0.92 -3.93
CA SER A 22 7.63 -1.84 -3.64
C SER A 22 6.66 -1.24 -2.64
N ALA A 23 5.37 -1.49 -2.86
CA ALA A 23 4.38 -1.25 -1.83
C ALA A 23 4.43 -2.37 -0.76
N PRO A 24 4.09 -2.07 0.51
CA PRO A 24 3.82 -3.08 1.52
C PRO A 24 2.80 -4.10 1.00
N HIS A 25 3.20 -5.37 1.00
CA HIS A 25 2.41 -6.49 0.52
C HIS A 25 2.52 -7.68 1.48
N GLY A 26 1.51 -8.55 1.51
CA GLY A 26 1.47 -9.76 2.34
C GLY A 26 1.24 -9.52 3.84
N MET A 27 1.84 -8.48 4.42
CA MET A 27 1.70 -8.12 5.84
C MET A 27 1.15 -6.68 5.99
N PRO A 28 0.22 -6.43 6.92
CA PRO A 28 -0.18 -5.06 7.25
C PRO A 28 1.02 -4.22 7.70
N ILE A 29 1.15 -3.01 7.16
CA ILE A 29 2.32 -2.15 7.42
C ILE A 29 2.53 -1.85 8.91
N ASP A 30 1.46 -1.70 9.69
CA ASP A 30 1.57 -1.43 11.13
C ASP A 30 2.18 -2.62 11.88
N VAL A 31 1.88 -3.85 11.45
CA VAL A 31 2.49 -5.07 11.99
C VAL A 31 3.97 -5.13 11.58
N PHE A 32 4.27 -4.85 10.32
CA PHE A 32 5.65 -4.79 9.83
C PHE A 32 6.50 -3.77 10.62
N LEU A 33 5.98 -2.56 10.86
CA LEU A 33 6.67 -1.53 11.63
C LEU A 33 6.87 -1.92 13.11
N ALA A 34 5.95 -2.69 13.68
CA ALA A 34 6.11 -3.23 15.03
C ALA A 34 7.18 -4.33 15.09
N GLU A 35 7.23 -5.23 14.10
CA GLU A 35 8.29 -6.24 14.00
C GLU A 35 9.67 -5.61 13.76
N ALA A 36 9.73 -4.60 12.89
CA ALA A 36 10.96 -3.87 12.61
C ALA A 36 11.48 -3.16 13.87
N GLU A 37 10.61 -2.60 14.71
CA GLU A 37 11.01 -2.02 16.00
C GLU A 37 11.61 -3.05 16.96
N ALA A 38 10.97 -4.21 17.10
CA ALA A 38 11.52 -5.29 17.92
C ALA A 38 12.89 -5.76 17.39
N LEU A 39 13.04 -5.83 16.07
CA LEU A 39 14.29 -6.22 15.42
C LEU A 39 15.38 -5.17 15.61
N VAL A 40 15.08 -3.88 15.47
CA VAL A 40 15.99 -2.77 15.75
C VAL A 40 16.49 -2.85 17.20
N ALA A 41 15.58 -2.97 18.17
CA ALA A 41 15.93 -3.07 19.59
C ALA A 41 16.79 -4.30 19.94
N LEU A 42 16.73 -5.35 19.14
CA LEU A 42 17.60 -6.52 19.25
C LEU A 42 18.96 -6.29 18.57
N ALA A 43 18.94 -5.80 17.33
CA ALA A 43 20.11 -5.66 16.48
C ALA A 43 21.07 -4.54 16.94
N THR A 44 20.58 -3.52 17.65
CA THR A 44 21.40 -2.41 18.16
C THR A 44 22.13 -2.73 19.46
N ARG A 45 21.87 -3.90 20.07
CA ARG A 45 22.65 -4.36 21.23
C ARG A 45 24.09 -4.64 20.82
N ALA A 46 25.06 -4.12 21.56
CA ALA A 46 26.47 -4.13 21.16
C ALA A 46 26.99 -5.53 20.81
N GLU A 47 26.62 -6.55 21.59
CA GLU A 47 27.01 -7.94 21.40
C GLU A 47 26.37 -8.58 20.16
N ILE A 48 25.16 -8.14 19.80
CA ILE A 48 24.43 -8.62 18.62
C ILE A 48 24.95 -7.91 17.38
N ALA A 49 25.07 -6.58 17.42
CA ALA A 49 25.63 -5.77 16.36
C ALA A 49 27.02 -6.27 15.95
N ALA A 50 27.91 -6.55 16.90
CA ALA A 50 29.24 -7.09 16.63
C ALA A 50 29.21 -8.43 15.87
N LYS A 51 28.25 -9.30 16.22
CA LYS A 51 28.04 -10.59 15.53
C LYS A 51 27.49 -10.40 14.11
N LEU A 52 26.54 -9.48 13.93
CA LEU A 52 25.98 -9.15 12.61
C LEU A 52 27.05 -8.56 11.68
N THR A 53 27.87 -7.62 12.18
CA THR A 53 29.00 -7.07 11.42
C THR A 53 30.02 -8.14 11.08
N HIS A 54 30.29 -9.08 12.00
CA HIS A 54 31.23 -10.17 11.76
C HIS A 54 30.84 -11.07 10.58
N VAL A 55 29.53 -11.26 10.33
CA VAL A 55 29.02 -12.05 9.20
C VAL A 55 28.73 -11.24 7.94
N GLY A 56 29.08 -9.94 7.93
CA GLY A 56 29.08 -9.11 6.71
C GLY A 56 28.00 -8.05 6.63
N VAL A 57 27.20 -7.83 7.68
CA VAL A 57 26.26 -6.68 7.70
C VAL A 57 27.08 -5.40 7.86
N ALA A 58 26.94 -4.46 6.92
CA ALA A 58 27.72 -3.23 6.98
C ALA A 58 27.32 -2.34 8.17
N ASP A 59 28.30 -1.82 8.91
CA ASP A 59 28.07 -0.92 10.06
C ASP A 59 27.21 0.30 9.68
N ALA A 60 27.43 0.83 8.47
CA ALA A 60 26.65 1.95 7.95
C ALA A 60 25.16 1.62 7.75
N ARG A 61 24.81 0.35 7.52
CA ARG A 61 23.42 -0.11 7.39
C ARG A 61 22.77 -0.27 8.76
N LEU A 62 23.46 -0.90 9.72
CA LEU A 62 23.00 -0.96 11.11
C LEU A 62 22.78 0.42 11.72
N ALA A 63 23.70 1.37 11.50
CA ALA A 63 23.60 2.73 11.99
C ALA A 63 22.41 3.52 11.40
N ARG A 64 21.89 3.09 10.24
CA ARG A 64 20.72 3.72 9.58
C ARG A 64 19.40 3.10 9.99
N PHE A 65 19.41 1.97 10.69
CA PHE A 65 18.22 1.15 10.88
C PHE A 65 17.13 1.87 11.71
N GLU A 66 17.53 2.54 12.81
CA GLU A 66 16.62 3.36 13.63
C GLU A 66 16.00 4.52 12.84
N VAL A 67 16.82 5.22 12.05
CA VAL A 67 16.36 6.35 11.23
C VAL A 67 15.41 5.85 10.13
N ALA A 68 15.68 4.69 9.53
CA ALA A 68 14.82 4.07 8.52
C ALA A 68 13.43 3.72 9.10
N LEU A 69 13.40 3.14 10.30
CA LEU A 69 12.16 2.86 11.02
C LEU A 69 11.37 4.14 11.32
N GLY A 70 12.04 5.18 11.81
CA GLY A 70 11.43 6.48 12.07
C GLY A 70 10.85 7.12 10.80
N ALA A 71 11.60 7.10 9.70
CA ALA A 71 11.16 7.64 8.41
C ALA A 71 9.94 6.89 7.86
N ALA A 72 9.92 5.55 7.94
CA ALA A 72 8.77 4.76 7.49
C ALA A 72 7.50 5.04 8.31
N ARG A 73 7.62 5.22 9.63
CA ARG A 73 6.50 5.63 10.51
C ARG A 73 5.97 7.01 10.15
N GLU A 74 6.86 7.97 9.98
CA GLU A 74 6.51 9.35 9.61
C GLU A 74 5.83 9.40 8.23
N ALA A 75 6.34 8.66 7.25
CA ALA A 75 5.75 8.56 5.91
C ALA A 75 4.37 7.87 5.94
N GLN A 76 4.21 6.81 6.73
CA GLN A 76 2.92 6.14 6.94
C GLN A 76 1.89 7.05 7.62
N ALA A 77 2.30 7.83 8.62
CA ALA A 77 1.42 8.82 9.26
C ALA A 77 0.99 9.91 8.28
N ALA A 78 1.91 10.41 7.46
CA ALA A 78 1.61 11.39 6.40
C ALA A 78 0.62 10.81 5.37
N TRP A 79 0.83 9.58 4.91
CA TRP A 79 -0.07 8.90 3.99
C TRP A 79 -1.46 8.70 4.60
N THR A 80 -1.56 8.21 5.83
CA THR A 80 -2.84 8.00 6.53
C THR A 80 -3.61 9.31 6.69
N GLN A 81 -2.93 10.41 7.02
CA GLN A 81 -3.57 11.72 7.14
C GLN A 81 -4.14 12.23 5.80
N VAL A 82 -3.42 12.02 4.70
CA VAL A 82 -3.92 12.42 3.37
C VAL A 82 -5.03 11.49 2.90
N ARG A 83 -4.92 10.19 3.19
CA ARG A 83 -5.95 9.19 2.84
C ARG A 83 -7.25 9.42 3.59
N SER A 84 -7.20 9.68 4.90
CA SER A 84 -8.41 9.88 5.72
C SER A 84 -9.17 11.14 5.30
N ARG A 85 -8.46 12.20 4.92
CA ARG A 85 -9.04 13.43 4.35
C ARG A 85 -9.75 13.22 3.00
N ARG A 86 -9.33 12.20 2.23
CA ARG A 86 -9.96 11.83 0.95
C ARG A 86 -11.17 10.90 1.10
N GLN A 87 -11.39 10.31 2.27
CA GLN A 87 -12.48 9.36 2.54
C GLN A 87 -13.64 9.98 3.31
N THR A 88 -13.75 11.30 3.40
CA THR A 88 -14.94 11.93 3.98
C THR A 88 -16.09 11.88 2.98
N GLU A 89 -17.32 11.66 3.47
CA GLU A 89 -18.54 11.73 2.65
C GLU A 89 -18.64 13.06 1.88
N GLU A 90 -18.14 14.15 2.49
CA GLU A 90 -18.02 15.47 1.86
C GLU A 90 -17.07 15.49 0.66
N PHE A 91 -15.95 14.76 0.72
CA PHE A 91 -15.00 14.68 -0.39
C PHE A 91 -15.57 13.85 -1.55
N GLU A 92 -16.21 12.72 -1.24
CA GLU A 92 -16.87 11.89 -2.26
C GLU A 92 -18.03 12.64 -2.93
N ALA A 93 -18.83 13.38 -2.16
CA ALA A 93 -19.87 14.26 -2.67
C ALA A 93 -19.28 15.37 -3.56
N ALA A 94 -18.15 15.98 -3.14
CA ALA A 94 -17.47 17.01 -3.94
C ALA A 94 -16.88 16.47 -5.25
N VAL A 95 -16.41 15.22 -5.29
CA VAL A 95 -15.94 14.57 -6.53
C VAL A 95 -17.11 14.36 -7.49
N ALA A 96 -18.21 13.76 -7.02
CA ALA A 96 -19.40 13.54 -7.84
C ALA A 96 -19.98 14.85 -8.36
N ASP A 97 -20.03 15.88 -7.51
CA ASP A 97 -20.49 17.21 -7.89
C ASP A 97 -19.55 17.89 -8.90
N GLY A 98 -18.24 17.83 -8.67
CA GLY A 98 -17.23 18.37 -9.57
C GLY A 98 -17.29 17.76 -10.97
N GLU A 99 -17.47 16.45 -11.06
CA GLU A 99 -17.63 15.76 -12.35
C GLU A 99 -18.89 16.22 -13.11
N SER A 100 -20.00 16.40 -12.40
CA SER A 100 -21.22 16.95 -13.00
C SER A 100 -21.00 18.38 -13.49
N LEU A 101 -20.40 19.20 -12.65
CA LEU A 101 -20.16 20.60 -12.94
C LEU A 101 -19.19 20.79 -14.12
N ARG A 102 -18.13 19.97 -14.21
CA ARG A 102 -17.20 19.94 -15.34
C ARG A 102 -17.93 19.64 -16.66
N ARG A 103 -18.82 18.63 -16.67
CA ARG A 103 -19.61 18.31 -17.88
C ARG A 103 -20.49 19.49 -18.30
N ASP A 104 -21.25 20.06 -17.38
CA ASP A 104 -22.18 21.15 -17.66
C ASP A 104 -21.44 22.40 -18.15
N MET A 105 -20.33 22.76 -17.50
CA MET A 105 -19.48 23.87 -17.91
C MET A 105 -18.85 23.65 -19.29
N LEU A 106 -18.40 22.43 -19.61
CA LEU A 106 -17.89 22.09 -20.94
C LEU A 106 -18.96 22.28 -22.02
N HIS A 107 -20.21 21.88 -21.76
CA HIS A 107 -21.33 22.09 -22.68
C HIS A 107 -21.63 23.57 -22.86
N ALA A 108 -21.76 24.32 -21.76
CA ALA A 108 -22.04 25.76 -21.78
C ALA A 108 -20.93 26.54 -22.49
N CYS A 109 -19.66 26.27 -22.18
CA CYS A 109 -18.53 26.90 -22.85
C CYS A 109 -18.49 26.55 -24.35
N SER A 110 -18.75 25.28 -24.70
CA SER A 110 -18.77 24.86 -26.11
C SER A 110 -19.84 25.58 -26.92
N TRP A 111 -21.02 25.83 -26.33
CA TRP A 111 -22.12 26.53 -26.98
C TRP A 111 -21.90 28.05 -27.06
N ASN A 112 -21.64 28.68 -25.91
CA ASN A 112 -21.55 30.14 -25.81
C ASN A 112 -20.29 30.67 -26.48
N LEU A 113 -19.19 29.90 -26.46
CA LEU A 113 -17.90 30.29 -27.07
C LEU A 113 -17.68 29.64 -28.44
N ARG A 114 -18.72 29.09 -29.09
CA ARG A 114 -18.64 28.34 -30.36
C ARG A 114 -17.95 29.07 -31.51
N ARG A 115 -17.96 30.41 -31.50
CA ARG A 115 -17.35 31.27 -32.52
C ARG A 115 -15.89 31.64 -32.22
N ASN A 116 -15.37 31.31 -31.03
CA ASN A 116 -13.99 31.58 -30.63
C ASN A 116 -13.11 30.33 -30.85
N ARG A 117 -12.37 30.32 -31.97
CA ARG A 117 -11.55 29.16 -32.38
C ARG A 117 -10.47 28.79 -31.37
N LYS A 118 -9.82 29.79 -30.74
CA LYS A 118 -8.76 29.56 -29.73
C LYS A 118 -9.30 28.87 -28.48
N VAL A 119 -10.50 29.28 -28.05
CA VAL A 119 -11.15 28.69 -26.87
C VAL A 119 -11.60 27.25 -27.13
N ARG A 120 -12.05 26.94 -28.34
CA ARG A 120 -12.41 25.57 -28.72
C ARG A 120 -11.23 24.59 -28.68
N GLU A 121 -10.02 25.06 -28.95
CA GLU A 121 -8.80 24.25 -28.80
C GLU A 121 -8.48 24.02 -27.33
N ALA A 122 -8.57 25.06 -26.49
CA ALA A 122 -8.37 24.95 -25.04
C ALA A 122 -9.34 23.94 -24.38
N LEU A 123 -10.61 23.94 -24.78
CA LEU A 123 -11.63 23.01 -24.25
C LEU A 123 -11.38 21.53 -24.56
N LYS A 124 -10.51 21.20 -25.52
CA LYS A 124 -10.14 19.81 -25.82
C LYS A 124 -9.17 19.25 -24.77
N PHE A 125 -8.25 20.05 -24.29
CA PHE A 125 -7.24 19.63 -23.32
C PHE A 125 -7.83 19.39 -21.91
N VAL A 126 -8.90 20.12 -21.57
CA VAL A 126 -9.69 19.95 -20.33
C VAL A 126 -10.44 18.59 -20.29
N ARG A 127 -10.43 17.80 -21.37
CA ARG A 127 -11.09 16.48 -21.44
C ARG A 127 -10.17 15.28 -21.26
N GLU A 128 -8.85 15.47 -21.26
CA GLU A 128 -7.88 14.38 -21.35
C GLU A 128 -7.19 14.03 -20.02
N GLY A 129 -7.59 14.65 -18.90
CA GLY A 129 -7.02 14.39 -17.57
C GLY A 129 -7.80 13.35 -16.75
N ASP A 130 -7.07 12.57 -15.94
CA ASP A 130 -7.60 11.50 -15.09
C ASP A 130 -7.20 11.72 -13.62
N GLY A 131 -8.19 11.96 -12.77
CA GLY A 131 -8.03 12.02 -11.31
C GLY A 131 -8.51 13.33 -10.67
N HIS A 132 -8.59 13.34 -9.34
CA HIS A 132 -9.19 14.47 -8.59
C HIS A 132 -8.41 15.79 -8.70
N ALA A 133 -7.09 15.73 -8.89
CA ALA A 133 -6.27 16.93 -9.08
C ALA A 133 -6.54 17.57 -10.45
N ASP A 134 -6.65 16.75 -11.49
CA ASP A 134 -7.01 17.18 -12.84
C ASP A 134 -8.43 17.75 -12.86
N LEU A 135 -9.39 17.07 -12.21
CA LEU A 135 -10.76 17.58 -12.04
C LEU A 135 -10.79 18.98 -11.38
N ALA A 136 -9.99 19.20 -10.34
CA ALA A 136 -9.95 20.49 -9.66
C ALA A 136 -9.31 21.59 -10.54
N GLN A 137 -8.28 21.23 -11.31
CA GLN A 137 -7.64 22.14 -12.27
C GLN A 137 -8.61 22.49 -13.41
N ASP A 138 -9.30 21.50 -13.98
CA ASP A 138 -10.31 21.68 -15.02
C ASP A 138 -11.41 22.65 -14.57
N LEU A 139 -11.92 22.49 -13.34
CA LEU A 139 -12.91 23.39 -12.77
C LEU A 139 -12.39 24.83 -12.63
N HIS A 140 -11.12 25.01 -12.27
CA HIS A 140 -10.49 26.32 -12.17
C HIS A 140 -10.30 26.98 -13.55
N ASP A 141 -9.87 26.20 -14.54
CA ASP A 141 -9.63 26.67 -15.90
C ASP A 141 -10.95 27.01 -16.60
N LEU A 142 -11.99 26.20 -16.42
CA LEU A 142 -13.34 26.49 -16.94
C LEU A 142 -13.95 27.73 -16.26
N ALA A 143 -13.80 27.89 -14.94
CA ALA A 143 -14.28 29.10 -14.25
C ALA A 143 -13.57 30.36 -14.76
N SER A 144 -12.25 30.28 -14.95
CA SER A 144 -11.45 31.39 -15.51
C SER A 144 -11.81 31.68 -16.96
N LEU A 145 -12.12 30.64 -17.74
CA LEU A 145 -12.57 30.78 -19.13
C LEU A 145 -13.92 31.48 -19.23
N ILE A 146 -14.87 31.14 -18.35
CA ILE A 146 -16.16 31.81 -18.25
C ILE A 146 -15.97 33.28 -17.89
N ASP A 147 -15.16 33.58 -16.86
CA ASP A 147 -14.91 34.94 -16.42
C ASP A 147 -14.27 35.82 -17.50
N ASN A 148 -13.31 35.27 -18.24
CA ASN A 148 -12.66 35.97 -19.35
C ASN A 148 -13.59 36.21 -20.55
N ASN A 149 -14.75 35.56 -20.62
CA ASN A 149 -15.68 35.64 -21.73
C ASN A 149 -17.13 35.90 -21.30
N ARG A 150 -17.37 36.53 -20.13
CA ARG A 150 -18.71 36.73 -19.55
C ARG A 150 -19.76 37.24 -20.53
N ALA A 151 -19.41 38.25 -21.34
CA ALA A 151 -20.33 38.84 -22.31
C ALA A 151 -20.91 37.83 -23.34
N ALA A 152 -20.23 36.72 -23.58
CA ALA A 152 -20.71 35.67 -24.47
C ALA A 152 -21.82 34.80 -23.84
N PHE A 153 -21.98 34.86 -22.52
CA PHE A 153 -22.98 34.12 -21.75
C PHE A 153 -24.22 34.97 -21.43
N ASP A 154 -24.19 36.30 -21.60
CA ASP A 154 -25.31 37.21 -21.27
C ASP A 154 -26.63 36.84 -21.98
N SER A 155 -26.55 36.21 -23.16
CA SER A 155 -27.71 35.77 -23.93
C SER A 155 -28.26 34.38 -23.55
N ASP A 156 -27.57 33.65 -22.66
CA ASP A 156 -27.94 32.30 -22.24
C ASP A 156 -28.70 32.33 -20.91
N GLY A 157 -30.03 32.39 -20.98
CA GLY A 157 -30.88 32.35 -19.79
C GLY A 157 -30.95 30.97 -19.10
N SER A 158 -30.32 29.94 -19.65
CA SER A 158 -30.32 28.59 -19.08
C SER A 158 -29.08 28.29 -18.21
N PHE A 159 -28.10 29.19 -18.21
CA PHE A 159 -26.82 28.98 -17.54
C PHE A 159 -26.38 30.24 -16.77
N ASP A 160 -26.38 30.16 -15.45
CA ASP A 160 -25.85 31.24 -14.60
C ASP A 160 -24.32 31.16 -14.54
N ALA A 161 -23.67 31.88 -15.46
CA ALA A 161 -22.22 31.88 -15.60
C ALA A 161 -21.48 32.33 -14.33
N VAL A 162 -22.07 33.26 -13.56
CA VAL A 162 -21.42 33.80 -12.36
C VAL A 162 -21.51 32.79 -11.22
N ALA A 163 -22.72 32.31 -10.93
CA ALA A 163 -22.93 31.34 -9.84
C ALA A 163 -22.19 30.03 -10.10
N VAL A 164 -22.17 29.53 -11.34
CA VAL A 164 -21.48 28.30 -11.70
C VAL A 164 -19.96 28.43 -11.58
N ALA A 165 -19.37 29.56 -12.01
CA ALA A 165 -17.94 29.79 -11.87
C ALA A 165 -17.50 29.89 -10.40
N GLU A 166 -18.30 30.52 -9.54
CA GLU A 166 -18.06 30.57 -8.09
C GLU A 166 -18.15 29.17 -7.46
N ARG A 167 -19.20 28.42 -7.79
CA ARG A 167 -19.39 27.03 -7.32
C ARG A 167 -18.24 26.13 -7.75
N ALA A 168 -17.78 26.25 -9.00
CA ALA A 168 -16.66 25.46 -9.51
C ALA A 168 -15.37 25.70 -8.74
N ARG A 169 -15.09 26.96 -8.35
CA ARG A 169 -13.96 27.28 -7.49
C ARG A 169 -14.11 26.74 -6.07
N GLY A 170 -15.32 26.78 -5.51
CA GLY A 170 -15.61 26.18 -4.21
C GLY A 170 -15.35 24.68 -4.20
N VAL A 171 -15.88 23.95 -5.18
CA VAL A 171 -15.66 22.51 -5.32
C VAL A 171 -14.17 22.21 -5.58
N ALA A 172 -13.52 22.96 -6.48
CA ALA A 172 -12.09 22.82 -6.73
C ALA A 172 -11.25 23.05 -5.46
N ALA A 173 -11.62 24.02 -4.61
CA ALA A 173 -10.94 24.27 -3.34
C ALA A 173 -11.13 23.13 -2.33
N THR A 174 -12.31 22.51 -2.30
CA THR A 174 -12.57 21.29 -1.51
C THR A 174 -11.76 20.11 -2.04
N LEU A 175 -11.71 19.91 -3.36
CA LEU A 175 -10.93 18.85 -4.00
C LEU A 175 -9.40 19.03 -3.82
N MET A 176 -8.94 20.28 -3.77
CA MET A 176 -7.55 20.66 -3.47
C MET A 176 -7.26 20.79 -1.96
N GLY A 177 -8.28 20.68 -1.11
CA GLY A 177 -8.17 20.60 0.35
C GLY A 177 -7.61 21.82 1.09
N GLU A 178 -8.05 23.05 0.83
CA GLU A 178 -7.50 24.26 1.49
C GLU A 178 -5.99 24.47 1.20
N SER A 179 -5.68 24.98 -0.01
CA SER A 179 -4.31 25.20 -0.51
C SER A 179 -3.51 26.37 0.12
N ALA A 180 -3.71 26.72 1.39
CA ALA A 180 -2.82 27.66 2.08
C ALA A 180 -1.71 26.95 2.88
N SER A 181 -1.99 25.78 3.45
CA SER A 181 -1.05 25.08 4.35
C SER A 181 -0.30 23.90 3.70
N TYR A 182 -0.73 23.45 2.51
CA TYR A 182 -0.25 22.16 1.95
C TYR A 182 0.47 22.22 0.60
N ARG A 183 0.48 23.39 -0.08
CA ARG A 183 1.20 23.58 -1.36
C ARG A 183 2.72 23.36 -1.29
N LEU A 184 3.29 23.06 -0.12
CA LEU A 184 4.73 22.99 0.05
C LEU A 184 5.33 21.61 0.27
N ARG A 185 4.59 20.52 0.59
CA ARG A 185 5.30 19.25 0.89
C ARG A 185 4.72 17.92 0.42
N PHE A 186 3.41 17.73 0.19
CA PHE A 186 2.92 16.42 -0.25
C PHE A 186 1.66 16.54 -1.11
N THR A 187 1.67 16.03 -2.34
CA THR A 187 0.42 15.61 -2.98
C THR A 187 0.03 14.23 -2.43
N SER A 188 -1.21 13.79 -2.59
CA SER A 188 -1.58 12.41 -2.18
C SER A 188 -0.76 11.34 -2.90
N ALA A 189 -0.37 11.59 -4.16
CA ALA A 189 0.58 10.74 -4.88
C ALA A 189 1.97 10.77 -4.23
N GLY A 190 2.49 11.96 -3.89
CA GLY A 190 3.80 12.09 -3.25
C GLY A 190 3.86 11.48 -1.83
N ALA A 191 2.79 11.57 -1.04
CA ALA A 191 2.74 10.94 0.28
C ALA A 191 2.73 9.41 0.18
N LYS A 192 2.00 8.85 -0.78
CA LYS A 192 2.01 7.40 -1.05
C LYS A 192 3.38 6.95 -1.53
N GLU A 193 3.95 7.64 -2.52
CA GLU A 193 5.26 7.30 -3.08
C GLU A 193 6.35 7.35 -2.01
N MET A 194 6.37 8.39 -1.18
CA MET A 194 7.35 8.50 -0.11
C MET A 194 7.21 7.38 0.92
N ARG A 195 5.97 6.95 1.21
CA ARG A 195 5.71 5.80 2.08
C ARG A 195 6.19 4.49 1.46
N ASP A 196 5.95 4.26 0.17
CA ASP A 196 6.40 3.05 -0.53
C ASP A 196 7.94 3.00 -0.60
N ARG A 197 8.61 4.13 -0.87
CA ARG A 197 10.08 4.25 -0.82
C ARG A 197 10.65 3.98 0.57
N ALA A 198 10.08 4.60 1.61
CA ALA A 198 10.52 4.40 2.98
C ALA A 198 10.30 2.96 3.45
N PHE A 199 9.20 2.33 3.04
CA PHE A 199 8.95 0.91 3.28
C PHE A 199 10.01 0.04 2.59
N THR A 200 10.25 0.24 1.28
CA THR A 200 11.23 -0.54 0.51
C THR A 200 12.61 -0.50 1.16
N PHE A 201 13.10 0.70 1.50
CA PHE A 201 14.40 0.86 2.15
C PHE A 201 14.48 0.16 3.52
N LEU A 202 13.40 0.22 4.30
CA LEU A 202 13.34 -0.46 5.60
C LEU A 202 13.24 -1.99 5.44
N ASP A 203 12.47 -2.47 4.48
CA ASP A 203 12.32 -3.90 4.19
C ASP A 203 13.64 -4.54 3.81
N ASP A 204 14.43 -3.89 2.93
CA ASP A 204 15.78 -4.33 2.60
C ASP A 204 16.69 -4.48 3.83
N LEU A 205 16.62 -3.53 4.77
CA LEU A 205 17.38 -3.59 6.02
C LEU A 205 16.88 -4.71 6.94
N VAL A 206 15.56 -4.86 7.05
CA VAL A 206 14.94 -5.93 7.83
C VAL A 206 15.37 -7.29 7.29
N GLN A 207 15.26 -7.52 5.98
CA GLN A 207 15.58 -8.82 5.37
C GLN A 207 17.04 -9.20 5.57
N GLU A 208 17.96 -8.28 5.29
CA GLU A 208 19.40 -8.52 5.50
C GLU A 208 19.72 -8.83 6.97
N VAL A 209 19.18 -8.06 7.92
CA VAL A 209 19.43 -8.29 9.36
C VAL A 209 18.81 -9.61 9.82
N ARG A 210 17.63 -9.99 9.31
CA ARG A 210 17.00 -11.27 9.62
C ARG A 210 17.80 -12.44 9.08
N GLU A 211 18.30 -12.36 7.86
CA GLU A 211 19.15 -13.40 7.26
C GLU A 211 20.47 -13.54 8.00
N ALA A 212 21.17 -12.42 8.24
CA ALA A 212 22.42 -12.41 8.98
C ALA A 212 22.24 -12.92 10.41
N GLY A 213 21.16 -12.52 11.10
CA GLY A 213 20.83 -12.98 12.44
C GLY A 213 20.55 -14.48 12.49
N ARG A 214 19.72 -15.00 11.59
CA ARG A 214 19.47 -16.45 11.48
C ARG A 214 20.75 -17.23 11.21
N TYR A 215 21.63 -16.70 10.37
CA TYR A 215 22.89 -17.35 10.04
C TYR A 215 23.91 -17.36 11.19
N VAL A 216 24.10 -16.22 11.88
CA VAL A 216 25.09 -16.09 12.95
C VAL A 216 24.66 -16.83 14.22
N PHE A 217 23.36 -16.96 14.46
CA PHE A 217 22.79 -17.69 15.60
C PHE A 217 22.24 -19.07 15.22
N ARG A 218 22.62 -19.65 14.08
CA ARG A 218 22.08 -20.95 13.60
C ARG A 218 22.22 -22.12 14.60
N ASP A 219 23.22 -22.06 15.48
CA ASP A 219 23.48 -23.07 16.51
C ASP A 219 22.75 -22.75 17.85
N ASP A 220 22.12 -21.58 17.96
CA ASP A 220 21.28 -21.12 19.07
C ASP A 220 19.85 -20.88 18.55
N GLU A 221 19.06 -21.95 18.55
CA GLU A 221 17.72 -21.96 17.95
C GLU A 221 16.78 -20.93 18.60
N GLU A 222 16.92 -20.68 19.91
CA GLU A 222 16.12 -19.66 20.60
C GLU A 222 16.44 -18.26 20.07
N MET A 223 17.72 -17.92 19.93
CA MET A 223 18.14 -16.63 19.43
C MET A 223 17.84 -16.47 17.94
N ALA A 224 18.11 -17.49 17.11
CA ALA A 224 17.78 -17.46 15.68
C ALA A 224 16.28 -17.20 15.45
N ARG A 225 15.41 -17.78 16.29
CA ARG A 225 13.96 -17.55 16.23
C ARG A 225 13.59 -16.09 16.46
N ARG A 226 14.35 -15.31 17.23
CA ARG A 226 14.10 -13.87 17.43
C ARG A 226 14.34 -13.02 16.17
N PHE A 227 15.06 -13.56 15.19
CA PHE A 227 15.27 -12.92 13.88
C PHE A 227 14.25 -13.37 12.82
N ALA A 228 13.31 -14.26 13.14
CA ALA A 228 12.21 -14.62 12.24
C ALA A 228 10.94 -13.81 12.53
N SER A 229 10.12 -13.58 11.49
CA SER A 229 8.83 -12.89 11.61
C SER A 229 7.90 -13.63 12.58
N SER A 230 7.34 -12.89 13.53
CA SER A 230 6.30 -13.44 14.41
C SER A 230 4.95 -13.57 13.71
N TYR A 231 4.66 -12.67 12.76
CA TYR A 231 3.43 -12.66 11.97
C TYR A 231 3.31 -13.93 11.14
N TRP A 232 4.33 -14.25 10.34
CA TRP A 232 4.29 -15.41 9.44
C TRP A 232 4.31 -16.74 10.19
N ARG A 233 5.04 -16.85 11.32
CA ARG A 233 5.02 -18.06 12.16
C ARG A 233 3.64 -18.44 12.67
N ARG A 234 2.78 -17.47 12.98
CA ARG A 234 1.41 -17.76 13.44
C ARG A 234 0.55 -18.38 12.34
N PHE A 235 0.87 -18.13 11.07
CA PHE A 235 0.19 -18.77 9.95
C PHE A 235 0.79 -20.15 9.67
N GLU A 236 2.10 -20.32 9.79
CA GLU A 236 2.75 -21.65 9.69
C GLU A 236 2.26 -22.60 10.80
N ASP A 237 2.17 -22.13 12.05
CA ASP A 237 1.67 -22.93 13.18
C ASP A 237 0.17 -23.30 13.01
N ASN A 238 -0.63 -22.43 12.38
CA ASN A 238 -2.04 -22.73 12.10
C ASN A 238 -2.22 -23.70 10.94
N ASP A 239 -1.37 -23.63 9.90
CA ASP A 239 -1.42 -24.55 8.75
C ASP A 239 -1.04 -25.98 9.19
N VAL A 240 -0.18 -26.12 10.20
CA VAL A 240 0.17 -27.40 10.84
C VAL A 240 -0.96 -27.94 11.75
N LEU A 241 -1.88 -27.09 12.20
CA LEU A 241 -3.07 -27.52 12.96
C LEU A 241 -4.25 -27.90 12.06
N ASP A 242 -4.27 -27.45 10.81
CA ASP A 242 -5.23 -27.84 9.77
C ASP A 242 -4.75 -29.04 8.91
N THR A 243 -3.52 -29.53 9.09
CA THR A 243 -3.17 -30.88 8.62
C THR A 243 -3.88 -31.89 9.50
N GLU A 244 -4.95 -32.51 8.97
CA GLU A 244 -5.67 -33.61 9.61
C GLU A 244 -4.69 -34.63 10.21
N PRO A 245 -4.98 -35.17 11.41
CA PRO A 245 -4.13 -36.18 12.01
C PRO A 245 -4.02 -37.34 11.02
N THR A 246 -2.79 -37.67 10.61
CA THR A 246 -2.51 -38.94 9.92
C THR A 246 -3.22 -40.05 10.68
N GLU A 247 -4.20 -40.68 10.03
CA GLU A 247 -4.95 -41.78 10.60
C GLU A 247 -3.96 -42.80 11.16
N PRO A 248 -4.16 -43.29 12.40
CA PRO A 248 -3.30 -44.33 12.94
C PRO A 248 -3.40 -45.54 12.01
N THR A 249 -2.27 -45.96 11.46
CA THR A 249 -2.15 -47.20 10.68
C THR A 249 -2.82 -48.32 11.45
N GLU A 250 -3.93 -48.81 10.89
CA GLU A 250 -4.71 -49.91 11.42
C GLU A 250 -3.77 -51.13 11.60
N PRO A 251 -3.75 -51.79 12.77
CA PRO A 251 -2.86 -52.91 12.98
C PRO A 251 -3.29 -54.07 12.07
N GLU A 252 -2.31 -54.57 11.30
CA GLU A 252 -2.40 -55.73 10.43
C GLU A 252 -3.07 -56.90 11.17
N GLN A 253 -4.28 -57.26 10.74
CA GLN A 253 -5.03 -58.38 11.31
C GLN A 253 -4.28 -59.69 11.05
N PRO A 254 -4.11 -60.57 12.07
CA PRO A 254 -3.43 -61.84 11.89
C PRO A 254 -4.30 -62.79 11.04
N ALA A 255 -3.66 -63.46 10.09
CA ALA A 255 -4.27 -64.46 9.21
C ALA A 255 -5.04 -65.54 10.01
N GLU A 256 -6.30 -65.72 9.66
CA GLU A 256 -7.13 -66.80 10.20
C GLU A 256 -6.69 -68.19 9.69
N PRO A 257 -6.85 -69.24 10.52
CA PRO A 257 -6.30 -70.56 10.28
C PRO A 257 -7.09 -71.36 9.24
N VAL A 258 -6.35 -72.21 8.52
CA VAL A 258 -6.88 -73.20 7.58
C VAL A 258 -7.61 -74.30 8.35
N ASP A 259 -8.93 -74.38 8.20
CA ASP A 259 -9.73 -75.49 8.72
C ASP A 259 -9.53 -76.74 7.85
N VAL A 260 -9.14 -77.81 8.54
CA VAL A 260 -8.94 -79.16 8.01
C VAL A 260 -10.30 -79.83 7.96
N ASP A 261 -10.84 -79.96 6.75
CA ASP A 261 -12.07 -80.71 6.52
C ASP A 261 -11.82 -82.21 6.78
N THR A 262 -12.45 -82.70 7.85
CA THR A 262 -12.45 -84.10 8.25
C THR A 262 -13.87 -84.62 8.18
N ASP A 263 -14.32 -84.98 6.98
CA ASP A 263 -15.40 -85.96 6.82
C ASP A 263 -14.90 -87.18 6.05
N ARG A 264 -14.69 -88.21 6.86
CA ARG A 264 -14.44 -89.62 6.56
C ARG A 264 -15.81 -90.25 6.29
N GLU A 265 -15.94 -91.16 5.31
CA GLU A 265 -16.67 -92.45 5.41
C GLU A 265 -16.79 -93.20 4.05
N PRO A 266 -17.09 -94.52 4.00
CA PRO A 266 -16.05 -95.52 3.63
C PRO A 266 -16.51 -96.63 2.63
N VAL A 267 -15.64 -97.65 2.43
CA VAL A 267 -15.91 -99.07 1.99
C VAL A 267 -16.32 -99.29 0.51
N PRO A 268 -16.31 -100.52 -0.09
CA PRO A 268 -15.56 -101.81 0.07
C PRO A 268 -14.61 -102.08 -1.14
N ALA A 269 -13.57 -102.92 -1.08
CA ALA A 269 -13.48 -104.39 -1.05
C ALA A 269 -13.87 -105.13 -2.36
N GLU A 270 -13.02 -106.11 -2.71
CA GLU A 270 -13.18 -107.20 -3.70
C GLU A 270 -12.97 -106.81 -5.18
N GLU A 271 -12.16 -107.49 -6.00
CA GLU A 271 -11.48 -108.80 -5.99
C GLU A 271 -10.20 -108.73 -6.87
#